data_AF-A0A6P0IUX2-F1
#
_entry.id   AF-A0A6P0IUX2-F1
#
_cell.length_a   1.000
_cell.length_b   1.000
_cell.length_c   1.000
_cell.angle_alpha   90.00
_cell.angle_beta   90.00
_cell.angle_gamma   90.00
#
_symmetry.space_group_name_H-M   'P 1'
#
loop_
_entity.id
_entity.type
_entity.pdbx_description
1 polymer ?
#
loop_
_entity_poly.entity_id
_entity_poly.type
_entity_poly.pdbx_seq_one_letter_code
_entity_poly.pdbx_strand_id
1 'polypeptide(L)'
;VEIDADISQQKIGRIEILSDRIPGPKDVKVGIAYSATPGQEKLDCLPGEEGSTGKVICRFEENASILYVYQPLNWEGPYHKLPPQEVLTKAKLDSLLWVAR
;
A
#
# COMPACT_ATOMS: atom_id res chain seq x y z
N VAL A 1 10.95 6.52 6.98
CA VAL A 1 10.53 7.12 5.69
C VAL A 1 11.69 6.94 4.77
N GLU A 2 11.43 6.48 3.56
CA GLU A 2 12.42 6.37 2.49
C GLU A 2 12.01 7.32 1.37
N ILE A 3 12.98 7.97 0.74
CA ILE A 3 12.76 8.99 -0.29
C ILE A 3 13.71 8.67 -1.44
N ASP A 4 13.15 8.40 -2.61
CA ASP A 4 13.92 8.14 -3.82
C ASP A 4 13.70 9.25 -4.84
N ALA A 5 14.76 9.59 -5.55
CA ALA A 5 14.70 10.55 -6.63
C ALA A 5 13.95 9.98 -7.85
N ASP A 6 13.40 10.86 -8.68
CA ASP A 6 12.88 10.47 -9.99
C ASP A 6 14.01 10.07 -10.95
N ILE A 7 13.66 9.64 -12.16
CA ILE A 7 14.63 9.21 -13.18
C ILE A 7 15.64 10.32 -13.52
N SER A 8 15.23 11.59 -13.39
CA SER A 8 16.12 12.73 -13.63
C SER A 8 17.15 12.96 -12.52
N GLN A 9 16.93 12.36 -11.35
CA GLN A 9 17.66 12.57 -10.10
C GLN A 9 17.63 14.02 -9.58
N GLN A 10 16.72 14.85 -10.09
CA GLN A 10 16.60 16.26 -9.69
C GLN A 10 15.37 16.54 -8.82
N LYS A 11 14.41 15.61 -8.78
CA LYS A 11 13.17 15.72 -8.01
C LYS A 11 12.92 14.44 -7.22
N ILE A 12 12.02 14.52 -6.25
CA ILE A 12 11.53 13.33 -5.55
C ILE A 12 10.57 12.60 -6.47
N GLY A 13 10.86 11.33 -6.75
CA GLY A 13 10.01 10.45 -7.54
C GLY A 13 9.12 9.55 -6.68
N ARG A 14 9.59 9.24 -5.46
CA ARG A 14 8.95 8.26 -4.58
C ARG A 14 9.17 8.63 -3.12
N ILE A 15 8.13 8.47 -2.30
CA ILE A 15 8.21 8.54 -0.85
C ILE A 15 7.52 7.32 -0.27
N GLU A 16 8.23 6.52 0.52
CA GLU A 16 7.66 5.42 1.28
C GLU A 16 7.62 5.75 2.78
N ILE A 17 6.42 5.71 3.34
CA ILE A 17 6.15 5.94 4.75
C ILE A 17 6.00 4.58 5.43
N LEU A 18 6.98 4.24 6.27
CA LEU A 18 7.06 3.01 7.06
C LEU A 18 6.66 3.20 8.54
N SER A 19 6.42 4.44 8.96
CA SER A 19 6.13 4.78 10.36
C SER A 19 4.65 5.00 10.58
N ASP A 20 4.12 4.45 11.67
CA ASP A 20 2.77 4.70 12.19
C ASP A 20 2.56 6.13 12.73
N ARG A 21 3.63 6.92 12.89
CA ARG A 21 3.57 8.30 13.38
C ARG A 21 3.17 9.31 12.32
N ILE A 22 3.31 8.95 11.05
CA ILE A 22 3.04 9.84 9.92
C ILE A 22 1.70 9.41 9.29
N PRO A 23 0.63 10.20 9.47
CA PRO A 23 -0.65 9.88 8.85
C PRO A 23 -0.60 10.10 7.34
N GLY A 24 -1.21 9.19 6.60
CA GLY A 24 -1.59 9.36 5.22
C GLY A 24 -2.94 10.06 5.08
N PRO A 25 -3.52 10.05 3.86
CA PRO A 25 -4.86 10.57 3.63
C PRO A 25 -5.88 9.97 4.60
N LYS A 26 -6.82 10.80 5.08
CA LYS A 26 -7.87 10.38 6.02
C LYS A 26 -7.32 9.73 7.31
N ASP A 27 -6.14 10.18 7.77
CA ASP A 27 -5.46 9.72 8.98
C ASP A 27 -5.08 8.23 8.98
N VAL A 28 -5.02 7.59 7.81
CA VAL A 28 -4.58 6.20 7.66
C VAL A 28 -3.11 6.09 8.07
N LYS A 29 -2.78 5.12 8.91
CA LYS A 29 -1.42 4.91 9.45
C LYS A 29 -0.95 3.49 9.20
N VAL A 30 0.37 3.33 9.05
CA VAL A 30 1.01 2.01 9.00
C VAL A 30 0.56 1.17 10.21
N GLY A 31 0.26 -0.10 9.95
CA GLY A 31 -0.24 -1.08 10.92
C GLY A 31 -1.77 -1.21 10.97
N ILE A 32 -2.53 -0.28 10.40
CA ILE A 32 -4.00 -0.39 10.32
C ILE A 32 -4.41 -1.60 9.48
N ALA A 33 -5.51 -2.26 9.85
CA ALA A 33 -6.08 -3.33 9.04
C ALA A 33 -6.76 -2.75 7.80
N TYR A 34 -6.71 -3.47 6.67
CA TYR A 34 -7.43 -3.12 5.44
C TYR A 34 -8.91 -2.79 5.69
N SER A 35 -9.58 -3.62 6.50
CA SER A 35 -10.98 -3.45 6.88
C SER A 35 -11.28 -2.16 7.67
N ALA A 36 -10.27 -1.57 8.31
CA ALA A 36 -10.40 -0.32 9.05
C ALA A 36 -9.99 0.91 8.22
N THR A 37 -9.52 0.73 6.99
CA THR A 37 -9.15 1.83 6.11
C THR A 37 -10.42 2.57 5.63
N PRO A 38 -10.51 3.90 5.81
CA PRO A 38 -11.70 4.66 5.42
C PRO A 38 -11.99 4.61 3.91
N GLY A 39 -13.14 4.04 3.55
CA GLY A 39 -13.57 3.88 2.15
C GLY A 39 -12.97 2.66 1.46
N GLN A 40 -12.49 1.65 2.21
CA GLN A 40 -11.84 0.45 1.66
C GLN A 40 -12.63 -0.28 0.56
N GLU A 41 -13.95 -0.13 0.49
CA GLU A 41 -14.80 -0.67 -0.56
C GLU A 41 -14.53 -0.09 -1.95
N LYS A 42 -13.82 1.04 -2.03
CA LYS A 42 -13.44 1.74 -3.27
C LYS A 42 -11.97 1.52 -3.65
N LEU A 43 -11.23 0.72 -2.89
CA LEU A 43 -9.84 0.44 -3.20
C LEU A 43 -9.77 -0.53 -4.39
N ASP A 44 -9.04 -0.12 -5.43
CA ASP A 44 -8.59 -0.97 -6.51
C ASP A 44 -7.27 -1.62 -6.07
N CYS A 45 -7.28 -2.95 -5.91
CA CYS A 45 -6.16 -3.71 -5.35
C CYS A 45 -5.61 -4.72 -6.36
N LEU A 46 -4.29 -4.83 -6.41
CA LEU A 46 -3.55 -5.76 -7.27
C LEU A 46 -2.49 -6.50 -6.43
N PRO A 47 -2.12 -7.74 -6.81
CA PRO A 47 -0.99 -8.41 -6.19
C PRO A 47 0.28 -7.59 -6.44
N GLY A 48 1.14 -7.48 -5.42
CA GLY A 48 2.42 -6.81 -5.54
C GLY A 48 3.41 -7.60 -6.40
N GLU A 49 4.21 -6.87 -7.16
CA GLU A 49 5.28 -7.40 -8.00
C GLU A 49 6.66 -6.92 -7.51
N GLU A 50 7.72 -7.56 -7.99
CA GLU A 50 9.12 -7.22 -7.70
C GLU A 50 9.38 -7.04 -6.19
N GLY A 51 9.84 -5.86 -5.74
CA GLY A 51 10.13 -5.54 -4.34
C GLY A 51 8.92 -5.57 -3.39
N SER A 52 7.71 -5.77 -3.91
CA SER A 52 6.47 -5.92 -3.13
C SER A 52 5.84 -7.31 -3.26
N THR A 53 6.59 -8.30 -3.77
CA THR A 53 6.10 -9.68 -3.94
C THR A 53 5.50 -10.22 -2.63
N GLY A 54 4.28 -10.76 -2.72
CA GLY A 54 3.53 -11.29 -1.57
C GLY A 54 2.74 -10.24 -0.78
N LYS A 55 2.85 -8.96 -1.13
CA LYS A 55 2.01 -7.87 -0.63
C LYS A 55 0.84 -7.61 -1.59
N VAL A 56 -0.09 -6.77 -1.16
CA VAL A 56 -1.21 -6.28 -1.97
C VAL A 56 -1.08 -4.77 -2.09
N ILE A 57 -1.05 -4.26 -3.31
CA ILE A 57 -0.98 -2.83 -3.59
C ILE A 57 -2.38 -2.35 -3.92
N CYS A 58 -2.88 -1.41 -3.12
CA CYS A 58 -4.20 -0.83 -3.31
C CYS A 58 -4.11 0.68 -3.58
N ARG A 59 -5.09 1.24 -4.29
CA ARG A 59 -5.20 2.68 -4.52
C ARG A 59 -6.66 3.10 -4.60
N PHE A 60 -6.91 4.38 -4.33
CA PHE A 60 -8.16 5.01 -4.70
C PHE A 60 -8.06 5.52 -6.14
N GLU A 61 -9.09 5.28 -6.96
CA GLU A 61 -9.12 5.79 -8.34
C GLU A 61 -8.96 7.32 -8.36
N GLU A 62 -9.57 8.03 -7.40
CA GLU A 62 -9.48 9.48 -7.31
C GLU A 62 -8.07 10.00 -6.95
N ASN A 63 -7.18 9.15 -6.41
CA ASN A 63 -5.84 9.54 -5.98
C ASN A 63 -4.82 8.42 -6.20
N ALA A 64 -4.59 8.11 -7.47
CA ALA A 64 -3.68 7.04 -7.84
C ALA A 64 -2.19 7.46 -7.84
N SER A 65 -1.82 8.54 -7.15
CA SER A 65 -0.44 8.84 -6.74
C SER A 65 -0.11 8.28 -5.35
N ILE A 66 -1.12 7.87 -4.57
CA ILE A 66 -0.92 7.25 -3.26
C ILE A 66 -1.33 5.78 -3.34
N LEU A 67 -0.39 4.92 -3.01
CA LEU A 67 -0.52 3.48 -2.97
C LEU A 67 -0.46 3.00 -1.52
N TYR A 68 -1.37 2.10 -1.16
CA TYR A 68 -1.49 1.47 0.14
C TYR A 68 -0.95 0.06 -0.01
N VAL A 69 0.17 -0.24 0.64
CA VAL A 69 0.80 -1.55 0.53
C VAL A 69 0.43 -2.37 1.76
N TYR A 70 -0.40 -3.38 1.57
CA TYR A 70 -0.86 -4.27 2.65
C TYR A 70 -0.06 -5.57 2.65
N GLN A 71 0.31 -6.04 3.84
CA GLN A 71 0.87 -7.36 4.08
C GLN A 71 -0.25 -8.31 4.53
N PRO A 72 -0.66 -9.29 3.70
CA PRO A 72 -1.54 -10.37 4.11
C PRO A 72 -0.91 -11.17 5.25
N LEU A 73 -1.67 -11.42 6.30
CA LEU A 73 -1.21 -12.24 7.43
C LEU A 73 -1.46 -13.72 7.15
N ASN A 74 -0.43 -14.55 7.27
CA ASN A 74 -0.49 -16.01 7.13
C ASN A 74 -1.11 -16.48 5.78
N TRP A 75 -0.90 -15.73 4.70
CA TRP A 75 -1.31 -16.16 3.37
C TRP A 75 -0.29 -17.14 2.79
N GLU A 76 -0.69 -18.39 2.59
CA GLU A 76 0.15 -19.44 2.00
C GLU A 76 -0.17 -19.72 0.53
N GLY A 77 -1.14 -19.00 -0.05
CA GLY A 77 -1.46 -19.13 -1.47
C GLY A 77 -0.47 -18.41 -2.38
N PRO A 78 -0.70 -18.43 -3.70
CA PRO A 78 0.24 -17.87 -4.66
C PRO A 78 0.43 -16.36 -4.47
N TYR A 79 1.69 -15.90 -4.49
CA TYR A 79 2.04 -14.48 -4.33
C TYR A 79 1.53 -13.59 -5.47
N HIS A 80 1.32 -14.15 -6.66
CA HIS A 80 0.83 -13.44 -7.85
C HIS A 80 -0.70 -13.37 -7.93
N LYS A 81 -1.41 -13.79 -6.87
CA LYS A 81 -2.87 -13.72 -6.79
C LYS A 81 -3.27 -12.86 -5.59
N LEU A 82 -4.37 -12.14 -5.75
CA LEU A 82 -5.00 -11.49 -4.60
C LEU A 82 -5.43 -12.56 -3.59
N PRO A 83 -5.12 -12.38 -2.30
CA PRO A 83 -5.65 -13.24 -1.27
C PRO A 83 -7.17 -13.09 -1.20
N PRO A 84 -7.89 -14.12 -0.73
CA PRO A 84 -9.33 -14.04 -0.55
C PRO A 84 -9.69 -12.99 0.50
N GLN A 85 -10.93 -12.52 0.46
CA GLN A 85 -11.38 -11.37 1.25
C GLN A 85 -11.20 -11.59 2.76
N GLU A 86 -11.34 -12.81 3.28
CA GLU A 86 -11.18 -13.13 4.70
C GLU A 86 -9.73 -12.93 5.19
N VAL A 87 -8.76 -13.03 4.28
CA VAL A 87 -7.34 -12.78 4.54
C VAL A 87 -7.03 -11.29 4.32
N LEU A 88 -7.51 -10.70 3.21
CA LEU A 88 -7.26 -9.30 2.89
C LEU A 88 -7.81 -8.35 3.96
N THR A 89 -9.01 -8.61 4.47
CA THR A 89 -9.63 -7.78 5.53
C THR A 89 -8.79 -7.69 6.81
N LYS A 90 -7.94 -8.68 7.07
CA LYS A 90 -7.02 -8.73 8.22
C LYS A 90 -5.60 -8.27 7.87
N ALA A 91 -5.29 -8.07 6.58
CA ALA A 91 -3.99 -7.60 6.13
C ALA A 91 -3.70 -6.24 6.76
N LYS A 92 -2.46 -6.05 7.20
CA LYS A 92 -2.03 -4.80 7.82
C LYS A 92 -1.33 -3.93 6.79
N LEU A 93 -1.58 -2.63 6.86
CA LEU A 93 -0.85 -1.67 6.06
C LEU A 93 0.62 -1.72 6.48
N ASP A 94 1.48 -2.16 5.58
CA ASP A 94 2.92 -2.26 5.78
C ASP A 94 3.59 -0.92 5.48
N SER A 95 3.17 -0.28 4.39
CA SER A 95 3.65 1.04 4.01
C SER A 95 2.62 1.85 3.23
N LEU A 96 2.79 3.17 3.26
CA LEU A 96 2.15 4.09 2.33
C LEU A 96 3.20 4.57 1.33
N LEU A 97 2.85 4.56 0.07
CA LEU A 97 3.76 4.91 -1.01
C LEU A 97 3.17 6.05 -1.82
N TRP A 98 3.84 7.20 -1.83
CA TRP A 98 3.55 8.28 -2.77
C TRP A 98 4.49 8.17 -3.97
N VAL A 99 3.93 8.28 -5.17
CA VAL A 99 4.68 8.33 -6.43
C VAL A 99 4.36 9.62 -7.18
N ALA A 100 5.42 10.29 -7.64
CA ALA A 100 5.30 11.43 -8.51
C ALA A 100 4.67 11.00 -9.85
N ARG A 101 3.86 11.88 -10.44
CA ARG A 101 3.30 11.72 -11.78
C ARG A 101 3.86 12.73 -12.74
#